data_AF-A0A4Q3XW06-F1
#
_entry.id   AF-A0A4Q3XW06-F1
#
_cell.length_a   1.000
_cell.length_b   1.000
_cell.length_c   1.000
_cell.angle_alpha   90.00
_cell.angle_beta   90.00
_cell.angle_gamma   90.00
#
_symmetry.space_group_name_H-M   'P 1'
#
loop_
_entity.id
_entity.type
_entity.pdbx_description
1 polymer ?
#
loop_
_entity_poly.entity_id
_entity_poly.type
_entity_poly.pdbx_seq_one_letter_code
_entity_poly.pdbx_strand_id
1 'polypeptide(L)'
;MGDLNAVLSDVRGWLDRQPEPQEGSAAWYGFNNLRNFVSSLEADPSASGLERACHALGWHISDQYGAYEELPAIAQFNDRVKAIAAGMRRAD
;
A
#
# COMPACT_ATOMS: atom_id res chain seq x y z
N MET A 1 16.77 0.32 -0.98
CA MET A 1 16.23 -0.34 0.23
C MET A 1 15.80 0.65 1.33
N GLY A 2 16.57 1.70 1.63
CA GLY A 2 16.22 2.67 2.70
C GLY A 2 14.83 3.31 2.52
N ASP A 3 14.49 3.72 1.30
CA ASP A 3 13.20 4.35 1.00
C ASP A 3 12.00 3.41 1.20
N LEU A 4 12.16 2.12 0.85
CA LEU A 4 11.12 1.12 1.04
C LEU A 4 10.84 0.89 2.53
N ASN A 5 11.89 0.78 3.35
CA ASN A 5 11.75 0.64 4.80
C ASN A 5 11.06 1.85 5.44
N ALA A 6 11.34 3.07 4.95
CA ALA A 6 10.65 4.27 5.40
C ALA A 6 9.15 4.23 5.08
N VAL A 7 8.77 3.81 3.86
CA VAL A 7 7.35 3.65 3.50
C VAL A 7 6.67 2.60 4.37
N LEU A 8 7.31 1.44 4.58
CA LEU A 8 6.75 0.36 5.42
C LEU A 8 6.53 0.83 6.86
N SER A 9 7.48 1.61 7.42
CA SER A 9 7.33 2.21 8.75
C SER A 9 6.16 3.19 8.81
N ASP A 10 6.01 4.06 7.80
CA ASP A 10 4.91 5.03 7.75
C ASP A 10 3.55 4.34 7.63
N VAL A 11 3.44 3.30 6.80
CA VAL A 11 2.20 2.52 6.63
C VAL A 11 1.79 1.87 7.95
N ARG A 12 2.74 1.25 8.66
CA ARG A 12 2.49 0.63 9.96
C ARG A 12 2.04 1.64 11.00
N GLY A 13 2.77 2.76 11.12
CA GLY A 13 2.39 3.83 12.04
C GLY A 13 1.06 4.49 11.66
N TRP A 14 0.67 4.49 10.38
CA TRP A 14 -0.65 4.92 9.96
C TRP A 14 -1.74 3.93 10.39
N LEU A 15 -1.56 2.63 10.13
CA LEU A 15 -2.47 1.55 10.53
C LEU A 15 -2.70 1.54 12.05
N ASP A 16 -1.64 1.71 12.85
CA ASP A 16 -1.71 1.70 14.33
C ASP A 16 -2.50 2.89 14.90
N ARG A 17 -2.63 3.98 14.15
CA ARG A 17 -3.37 5.19 14.58
C ARG A 17 -4.82 5.21 14.11
N GLN A 18 -5.20 4.27 13.26
CA GLN A 18 -6.56 4.21 12.79
C GLN A 18 -7.50 3.62 13.84
N PRO A 19 -8.77 4.06 13.90
CA PRO A 19 -9.77 3.37 14.70
C PRO A 19 -9.95 1.94 14.17
N GLU A 20 -10.31 1.01 15.08
CA GLU A 20 -10.62 -0.36 14.67
C GLU A 20 -11.85 -0.34 13.73
N PRO A 21 -11.71 -0.80 12.47
CA PRO A 21 -12.79 -0.70 11.51
C PRO A 21 -13.82 -1.82 11.76
N GLN A 22 -15.09 -1.47 11.61
CA GLN A 22 -16.17 -2.46 11.68
C GLN A 22 -16.02 -3.51 10.58
N GLU A 23 -16.08 -4.79 10.93
CA GLU A 23 -15.99 -5.90 9.98
C GLU A 23 -17.03 -5.76 8.85
N GLY A 24 -16.60 -5.99 7.61
CA GLY A 24 -17.42 -5.84 6.42
C GLY A 24 -17.67 -4.40 5.96
N SER A 25 -17.20 -3.38 6.68
CA SER A 25 -17.22 -1.99 6.21
C SER A 25 -16.18 -1.73 5.12
N ALA A 26 -16.37 -0.68 4.32
CA ALA A 26 -15.39 -0.26 3.31
C ALA A 26 -14.01 0.03 3.93
N ALA A 27 -13.97 0.63 5.13
CA ALA A 27 -12.75 0.85 5.89
C ALA A 27 -12.05 -0.47 6.27
N TRP A 28 -12.80 -1.48 6.71
CA TRP A 28 -12.24 -2.80 7.03
C TRP A 28 -11.59 -3.47 5.82
N TYR A 29 -12.23 -3.41 4.65
CA TYR A 29 -11.64 -3.88 3.41
C TYR A 29 -10.39 -3.09 3.03
N GLY A 30 -10.44 -1.76 3.10
CA GLY A 30 -9.30 -0.88 2.83
C GLY A 30 -8.08 -1.20 3.69
N PHE A 31 -8.29 -1.44 4.99
CA PHE A 31 -7.21 -1.76 5.93
C PHE A 31 -6.61 -3.12 5.62
N ASN A 32 -7.43 -4.14 5.36
CA ASN A 32 -6.93 -5.47 5.03
C ASN A 32 -6.19 -5.48 3.69
N ASN A 33 -6.65 -4.72 2.70
CA ASN A 33 -5.94 -4.54 1.43
C ASN A 33 -4.57 -3.89 1.65
N LEU A 34 -4.47 -2.86 2.50
CA LEU A 34 -3.19 -2.24 2.84
C LEU A 34 -2.26 -3.18 3.62
N ARG A 35 -2.78 -4.00 4.54
CA ARG A 35 -1.98 -5.01 5.26
C ARG A 35 -1.45 -6.08 4.31
N ASN A 36 -2.27 -6.56 3.38
CA ASN A 36 -1.86 -7.52 2.36
C ASN A 36 -0.80 -6.93 1.42
N PHE A 37 -0.94 -5.65 1.08
CA PHE A 37 0.06 -4.91 0.32
C PHE A 37 1.41 -4.91 1.06
N VAL A 38 1.45 -4.52 2.34
CA VAL A 38 2.68 -4.54 3.17
C VAL A 38 3.33 -5.93 3.17
N SER A 39 2.57 -6.97 3.48
CA SER A 39 3.09 -8.35 3.47
C SER A 39 3.68 -8.75 2.10
N SER A 40 3.08 -8.28 1.00
CA SER A 40 3.57 -8.55 -0.35
C SER A 40 4.91 -7.86 -0.64
N LEU A 41 5.07 -6.62 -0.17
CA LEU A 41 6.33 -5.87 -0.32
C LEU A 41 7.48 -6.52 0.47
N GLU A 42 7.17 -7.07 1.64
CA GLU A 42 8.16 -7.75 2.48
C GLU A 42 8.55 -9.12 1.92
N ALA A 43 7.60 -9.84 1.32
CA ALA A 43 7.84 -11.14 0.71
C ALA A 43 8.70 -11.05 -0.57
N ASP A 44 8.51 -10.01 -1.37
CA ASP A 44 9.30 -9.78 -2.60
C ASP A 44 9.64 -8.28 -2.75
N PRO A 45 10.78 -7.83 -2.20
CA PRO A 45 11.20 -6.44 -2.28
C PRO A 45 11.91 -6.08 -3.61
N SER A 46 11.88 -6.96 -4.62
CA SER A 46 12.40 -6.65 -5.96
C SER A 46 11.51 -5.65 -6.70
N ALA A 47 12.04 -4.93 -7.69
CA ALA A 47 11.24 -3.99 -8.49
C ALA A 47 9.97 -4.64 -9.07
N SER A 48 10.10 -5.85 -9.62
CA SER A 48 8.97 -6.64 -10.13
C SER A 48 7.97 -7.01 -9.04
N GLY A 49 8.44 -7.32 -7.83
CA GLY A 49 7.58 -7.61 -6.67
C GLY A 49 6.77 -6.38 -6.25
N LEU A 50 7.43 -5.24 -6.11
CA LEU A 50 6.79 -3.95 -5.80
C LEU A 50 5.74 -3.58 -6.85
N GLU A 51 6.04 -3.73 -8.14
CA GLU A 51 5.11 -3.46 -9.25
C GLU A 51 3.84 -4.32 -9.15
N ARG A 52 3.98 -5.64 -8.88
CA ARG A 52 2.84 -6.54 -8.71
C ARG A 52 1.98 -6.17 -7.51
N ALA A 53 2.60 -5.86 -6.37
CA ALA A 53 1.88 -5.42 -5.18
C ALA A 53 1.12 -4.11 -5.43
N CYS A 54 1.75 -3.14 -6.11
CA CYS A 54 1.14 -1.85 -6.44
C CYS A 54 -0.02 -2.00 -7.42
N HIS A 55 0.09 -2.92 -8.37
CA HIS A 55 -0.99 -3.24 -9.30
C HIS A 55 -2.22 -3.77 -8.56
N ALA A 56 -2.04 -4.79 -7.70
CA ALA A 56 -3.12 -5.36 -6.91
C ALA A 56 -3.81 -4.31 -6.01
N LEU A 57 -3.04 -3.51 -5.27
CA LEU A 57 -3.61 -2.44 -4.44
C LEU A 57 -4.32 -1.37 -5.27
N GLY A 58 -3.77 -1.03 -6.44
CA GLY A 58 -4.38 -0.07 -7.37
C GLY A 58 -5.77 -0.49 -7.86
N TRP A 59 -5.97 -1.78 -8.15
CA TRP A 59 -7.29 -2.33 -8.48
C TRP A 59 -8.30 -2.11 -7.35
N HIS A 60 -7.92 -2.41 -6.11
CA HIS A 60 -8.79 -2.21 -4.95
C HIS A 60 -9.12 -0.74 -4.69
N ILE A 61 -8.15 0.17 -4.85
CA ILE A 61 -8.39 1.62 -4.71
C ILE A 61 -9.43 2.09 -5.75
N SER A 62 -9.34 1.60 -6.99
CA SER A 62 -10.28 1.98 -8.05
C SER A 62 -11.67 1.43 -7.79
N ASP A 63 -11.77 0.18 -7.31
CA ASP A 63 -13.04 -0.47 -6.99
C ASP A 63 -13.78 0.23 -5.83
N GLN A 64 -13.02 0.74 -4.86
CA GLN A 64 -13.57 1.38 -3.66
C GLN A 64 -13.66 2.91 -3.78
N TYR A 65 -13.39 3.53 -4.94
CA TYR A 65 -13.25 4.99 -5.04
C TYR A 65 -14.49 5.74 -4.51
N GLY A 66 -14.30 6.61 -3.52
CA GLY A 66 -15.37 7.37 -2.86
C GLY A 66 -16.13 6.59 -1.78
N ALA A 67 -15.78 5.33 -1.50
CA ALA A 67 -16.47 4.50 -0.51
C ALA A 67 -15.95 4.67 0.93
N TYR A 68 -14.76 5.23 1.14
CA TYR A 68 -14.26 5.58 2.48
C TYR A 68 -13.23 6.72 2.43
N GLU A 69 -13.17 7.50 3.51
CA GLU A 69 -12.47 8.80 3.60
C GLU A 69 -10.94 8.67 3.48
N GLU A 70 -10.40 7.53 3.85
CA GLU A 70 -8.98 7.25 4.03
C GLU A 70 -8.31 6.71 2.75
N LEU A 71 -9.08 6.47 1.68
CA LEU A 71 -8.57 6.06 0.36
C LEU A 71 -7.40 6.92 -0.16
N PRO A 72 -7.41 8.26 -0.03
CA PRO A 72 -6.31 9.08 -0.47
C PRO A 72 -4.98 8.76 0.23
N ALA A 73 -5.01 8.41 1.53
CA ALA A 73 -3.80 8.01 2.26
C ALA A 73 -3.25 6.68 1.73
N ILE A 74 -4.13 5.71 1.46
CA ILE A 74 -3.74 4.41 0.89
C ILE A 74 -3.19 4.57 -0.53
N ALA A 75 -3.79 5.42 -1.35
CA ALA A 75 -3.29 5.75 -2.68
C ALA A 75 -1.89 6.40 -2.62
N GLN A 76 -1.66 7.29 -1.66
CA GLN A 76 -0.34 7.91 -1.46
C GLN A 76 0.75 6.87 -1.14
N PHE A 77 0.47 5.87 -0.31
CA PHE A 77 1.42 4.79 -0.04
C PHE A 77 1.72 3.97 -1.29
N ASN A 78 0.70 3.65 -2.08
CA ASN A 78 0.85 2.94 -3.35
C ASN A 78 1.77 3.72 -4.30
N ASP A 79 1.55 5.03 -4.45
CA ASP A 79 2.33 5.87 -5.37
C ASP A 79 3.79 6.03 -4.94
N ARG A 80 4.05 6.12 -3.62
CA ARG A 80 5.43 6.13 -3.09
C ARG A 80 6.17 4.85 -3.45
N VAL A 81 5.52 3.69 -3.37
CA VAL A 81 6.14 2.40 -3.73
C VAL A 81 6.35 2.27 -5.24
N LYS A 82 5.41 2.76 -6.07
CA LYS A 82 5.62 2.84 -7.53
C LYS A 82 6.86 3.66 -7.89
N ALA A 83 7.07 4.80 -7.21
CA ALA A 83 8.24 5.64 -7.43
C ALA A 83 9.56 4.91 -7.09
N ILE A 84 9.57 4.13 -6.00
CA ILE A 84 10.71 3.30 -5.60
C ILE A 84 10.99 2.23 -6.66
N ALA A 85 9.96 1.49 -7.09
CA ALA A 85 10.10 0.45 -8.10
C ALA A 85 10.66 1.01 -9.43
N ALA A 86 10.14 2.16 -9.87
CA ALA A 86 10.64 2.86 -11.06
C ALA A 86 12.09 3.33 -10.89
N GLY A 87 12.49 3.76 -9.69
CA GLY A 87 13.87 4.11 -9.39
C GLY A 87 14.83 2.92 -9.46
N MET A 88 14.41 1.76 -8.96
CA MET A 88 15.18 0.51 -9.02
C MET A 88 15.42 0.07 -10.47
N ARG A 89 14.37 0.09 -11.32
CA ARG A 89 14.47 -0.28 -12.75
C ARG A 89 15.44 0.56 -13.55
N ARG A 90 15.67 1.81 -13.17
CA ARG A 90 16.61 2.71 -13.88
C ARG A 90 18.06 2.50 -13.46
N ALA A 91 18.29 1.82 -12.34
CA ALA A 91 19.60 1.51 -11.82
C ALA A 91 20.11 0.11 -12.24
N ASP A 92 19.22 -0.72 -12.79
CA ASP A 92 19.52 -2.01 -13.44
C ASP A 92 19.97 -1.80 -14.90
#